data_AF-A0A960XQR1-F1
#
_entry.id   AF-A0A960XQR1-F1
#
_cell.length_a   1.000
_cell.length_b   1.000
_cell.length_c   1.000
_cell.angle_alpha   90.00
_cell.angle_beta   90.00
_cell.angle_gamma   90.00
#
_symmetry.space_group_name_H-M   'P 1'
#
loop_
_entity.id
_entity.type
_entity.pdbx_description
1 polymer ?
#
loop_
_entity_poly.entity_id
_entity_poly.type
_entity_poly.pdbx_seq_one_letter_code
_entity_poly.pdbx_strand_id
1 'polypeptide(L)'
;MKPSVSITTTLVPTLLLAAAALWMGLQRQSRIETLRLEQARLSRAIDARFPQAHAHPTRSRRRADPVAEGRRALGELIELATHKDREPPDPVILADLSRRIGAMNATATRDAIGRIQSDESLYSDVRRDLFSYFMLQLAESHPGEVIRKTGEMKEQSHTWLGPHTLYDLKREAARRWAEVDPNSAWDRLLGRDPSTAEDQRETEDLRDQILLATARNNPETSMRLATEAGADGSYYLVRASQTSEQKLRSYNALRKHFGKDSEELRNAIKELTLFRGHDRATPFAEATGWLAEAGLTADDLDFVRDPSRFDLCYYVDPVETGKWIDWLLRTFPGDSPGIRINRFFEDNRTKAAAREWLAAQPEETVRRVRPFIDSRR
;
A
#
# COMPACT_ATOMS: atom_id res chain seq x y z
N MET A 1 16.82 -3.02 -51.47
CA MET A 1 16.98 -2.11 -50.33
C MET A 1 15.66 -2.04 -49.59
N LYS A 2 15.58 -2.62 -48.39
CA LYS A 2 14.41 -2.53 -47.48
C LYS A 2 14.69 -1.39 -46.49
N PRO A 3 13.76 -0.46 -46.22
CA PRO A 3 13.96 0.52 -45.18
C PRO A 3 13.80 -0.15 -43.82
N SER A 4 14.79 0.07 -42.96
CA SER A 4 14.75 -0.22 -41.53
C SER A 4 13.74 0.70 -40.84
N VAL A 5 12.64 0.13 -40.35
CA VAL A 5 11.69 0.85 -39.49
C VAL A 5 12.33 1.01 -38.11
N SER A 6 12.57 2.26 -37.72
CA SER A 6 13.14 2.62 -36.43
C SER A 6 12.15 2.29 -35.29
N ILE A 7 12.59 1.46 -34.35
CA ILE A 7 11.81 0.99 -33.18
C ILE A 7 11.62 2.09 -32.10
N THR A 8 12.18 3.28 -32.31
CA THR A 8 12.20 4.37 -31.32
C THR A 8 10.99 5.31 -31.32
N THR A 9 10.09 5.25 -32.31
CA THR A 9 9.00 6.23 -32.47
C THR A 9 7.66 5.87 -31.81
N THR A 10 7.49 4.66 -31.27
CA THR A 10 6.25 4.22 -30.58
C THR A 10 6.36 4.18 -29.05
N LEU A 11 7.53 4.42 -28.48
CA LEU A 11 7.76 4.30 -27.04
C LEU A 11 7.45 5.57 -26.23
N VAL A 12 7.47 6.75 -26.87
CA VAL A 12 7.37 8.04 -26.19
C VAL A 12 5.96 8.32 -25.62
N PRO A 13 4.84 8.10 -26.34
CA PRO A 13 3.50 8.38 -25.81
C PRO A 13 3.11 7.43 -24.66
N THR A 14 3.51 6.16 -24.78
CA THR A 14 3.21 5.09 -23.81
C THR A 14 4.00 5.27 -22.51
N LEU A 15 5.26 5.71 -22.60
CA LEU A 15 6.06 6.07 -21.42
C LEU A 15 5.54 7.34 -20.73
N LEU A 16 4.96 8.29 -21.46
CA LEU A 16 4.39 9.52 -20.89
C LEU A 16 3.07 9.27 -20.15
N LEU A 17 2.19 8.42 -20.69
CA LEU A 17 0.93 8.05 -20.02
C LEU A 17 1.16 7.06 -18.88
N ALA A 18 2.10 6.12 -19.00
CA ALA A 18 2.53 5.27 -17.89
C ALA A 18 3.19 6.11 -16.78
N ALA A 19 4.03 7.09 -17.11
CA ALA A 19 4.61 8.01 -16.15
C ALA A 19 3.54 8.92 -15.52
N ALA A 20 2.56 9.40 -16.28
CA ALA A 20 1.45 10.18 -15.73
C ALA A 20 0.54 9.33 -14.84
N ALA A 21 0.26 8.06 -15.18
CA ALA A 21 -0.53 7.13 -14.37
C ALA A 21 0.21 6.68 -13.10
N LEU A 22 1.51 6.38 -13.20
CA LEU A 22 2.40 6.10 -12.06
C LEU A 22 2.56 7.33 -11.16
N TRP A 23 2.73 8.52 -11.74
CA TRP A 23 2.82 9.79 -11.02
C TRP A 23 1.48 10.16 -10.37
N MET A 24 0.35 9.92 -11.04
CA MET A 24 -1.00 10.06 -10.48
C MET A 24 -1.27 9.06 -9.34
N GLY A 25 -0.71 7.85 -9.40
CA GLY A 25 -0.76 6.88 -8.29
C GLY A 25 0.09 7.29 -7.08
N LEU A 26 1.32 7.75 -7.33
CA LEU A 26 2.30 8.14 -6.30
C LEU A 26 2.00 9.51 -5.64
N GLN A 27 1.48 10.48 -6.38
CA GLN A 27 1.09 11.79 -5.82
C GLN A 27 -0.14 11.70 -4.92
N ARG A 28 -1.03 10.74 -5.15
CA ARG A 28 -2.33 10.68 -4.47
C ARG A 28 -2.24 10.15 -3.04
N GLN A 29 -1.29 9.27 -2.75
CA GLN A 29 -1.01 8.82 -1.37
C GLN A 29 -0.30 9.90 -0.54
N SER A 30 0.69 10.59 -1.10
CA SER A 30 1.46 11.62 -0.36
C SER A 30 0.73 12.95 -0.23
N ARG A 31 -0.02 13.41 -1.25
CA ARG A 31 -0.71 14.72 -1.20
C ARG A 31 -1.98 14.73 -0.37
N ILE A 32 -2.73 13.63 -0.26
CA ILE A 32 -4.02 13.65 0.47
C ILE A 32 -3.79 13.80 1.98
N GLU A 33 -2.74 13.18 2.55
CA GLU A 33 -2.41 13.34 3.96
C GLU A 33 -1.84 14.73 4.27
N THR A 34 -0.94 15.25 3.44
CA THR A 34 -0.44 16.63 3.59
C THR A 34 -1.53 17.68 3.40
N LEU A 35 -2.45 17.50 2.43
CA LEU A 35 -3.55 18.44 2.20
C LEU A 35 -4.61 18.36 3.32
N ARG A 36 -4.86 17.18 3.90
CA ARG A 36 -5.73 17.04 5.08
C ARG A 36 -5.10 17.68 6.33
N LEU A 37 -3.79 17.52 6.53
CA LEU A 37 -3.05 18.17 7.61
C LEU A 37 -3.00 19.70 7.42
N GLU A 38 -2.77 20.19 6.20
CA GLU A 38 -2.79 21.61 5.88
C GLU A 38 -4.19 22.22 5.95
N GLN A 39 -5.24 21.53 5.48
CA GLN A 39 -6.63 21.96 5.67
C GLN A 39 -7.02 21.99 7.14
N ALA A 40 -6.63 21.00 7.94
CA ALA A 40 -6.91 20.99 9.38
C ALA A 40 -6.15 22.08 10.12
N ARG A 41 -4.98 22.49 9.62
CA ARG A 41 -4.18 23.60 10.17
C ARG A 41 -4.73 24.96 9.75
N LEU A 42 -5.19 25.09 8.51
CA LEU A 42 -5.84 26.30 7.97
C LEU A 42 -7.23 26.52 8.56
N SER A 43 -8.04 25.46 8.73
CA SER A 43 -9.35 25.54 9.40
C SER A 43 -9.21 26.02 10.83
N ARG A 44 -8.26 25.44 11.60
CA ARG A 44 -7.96 25.89 12.97
C ARG A 44 -7.42 27.33 13.02
N ALA A 45 -6.62 27.75 12.05
CA ALA A 45 -6.11 29.12 11.96
C ALA A 45 -7.20 30.13 11.58
N ILE A 46 -8.22 29.73 10.80
CA ILE A 46 -9.37 30.55 10.43
C ILE A 46 -10.34 30.67 11.60
N ASP A 47 -10.64 29.57 12.29
CA ASP A 47 -11.52 29.54 13.46
C ASP A 47 -10.92 30.31 14.67
N ALA A 48 -9.58 30.32 14.80
CA ALA A 48 -8.90 31.10 15.83
C ALA A 48 -8.79 32.61 15.52
N ARG A 49 -8.93 33.02 14.25
CA ARG A 49 -8.66 34.40 13.81
C ARG A 49 -9.92 35.21 13.53
N PHE A 50 -11.07 34.56 13.35
CA PHE A 50 -12.35 35.25 13.07
C PHE A 50 -13.53 34.58 13.80
N PRO A 51 -13.70 34.80 15.11
CA PRO A 51 -14.91 34.41 15.79
C PRO A 51 -16.02 35.41 15.42
N GLN A 52 -16.84 35.03 14.44
CA GLN A 52 -18.06 35.70 13.97
C GLN A 52 -17.87 37.03 13.21
N ALA A 53 -18.23 37.02 11.91
CA ALA A 53 -18.80 38.20 11.25
C ALA A 53 -19.70 37.76 10.09
N HIS A 54 -20.98 38.14 10.22
CA HIS A 54 -22.05 37.88 9.27
C HIS A 54 -21.92 38.65 7.95
N ALA A 55 -22.43 37.99 6.90
CA ALA A 55 -23.16 38.52 5.73
C ALA A 55 -22.75 39.87 5.09
N HIS A 56 -22.40 39.82 3.79
CA HIS A 56 -22.95 40.60 2.66
C HIS A 56 -22.12 40.34 1.38
N PRO A 57 -22.57 40.78 0.17
CA PRO A 57 -23.59 40.22 -0.70
C PRO A 57 -22.99 39.35 -1.84
N THR A 58 -23.70 38.30 -2.23
CA THR A 58 -23.33 37.35 -3.29
C THR A 58 -23.46 37.95 -4.69
N ARG A 59 -22.34 38.43 -5.24
CA ARG A 59 -22.12 38.39 -6.70
C ARG A 59 -22.02 36.91 -7.07
N SER A 60 -22.95 36.39 -7.87
CA SER A 60 -22.96 35.00 -8.32
C SER A 60 -21.78 34.72 -9.24
N ARG A 61 -20.60 34.50 -8.65
CA ARG A 61 -19.54 33.72 -9.29
C ARG A 61 -20.18 32.35 -9.51
N ARG A 62 -20.62 32.10 -10.75
CA ARG A 62 -21.09 30.79 -11.22
C ARG A 62 -20.06 29.79 -10.70
N ARG A 63 -20.43 29.01 -9.67
CA ARG A 63 -19.54 27.97 -9.14
C ARG A 63 -19.18 27.13 -10.36
N ALA A 64 -17.89 27.06 -10.66
CA ALA A 64 -17.33 26.10 -11.59
C ALA A 64 -18.00 24.75 -11.31
N ASP A 65 -18.78 24.25 -12.26
CA ASP A 65 -19.37 22.92 -12.14
C ASP A 65 -18.23 21.91 -12.34
N PRO A 66 -17.78 21.23 -11.27
CA PRO A 66 -16.61 20.35 -11.36
C PRO A 66 -16.83 19.21 -12.36
N VAL A 67 -18.09 18.80 -12.57
CA VAL A 67 -18.45 17.77 -13.54
C VAL A 67 -18.26 18.28 -14.97
N ALA A 68 -18.77 19.48 -15.27
CA ALA A 68 -18.60 20.08 -16.59
C ALA A 68 -17.14 20.39 -16.90
N GLU A 69 -16.36 20.82 -15.90
CA GLU A 69 -14.92 21.07 -16.05
C GLU A 69 -14.12 19.80 -16.26
N GLY A 70 -14.46 18.72 -15.56
CA GLY A 70 -13.85 17.40 -15.73
C GLY A 70 -14.15 16.79 -17.11
N ARG A 71 -15.39 16.91 -17.60
CA ARG A 71 -15.75 16.48 -18.96
C ARG A 71 -15.00 17.24 -20.04
N ARG A 72 -14.84 18.56 -19.88
CA ARG A 72 -14.01 19.38 -20.77
C ARG A 72 -12.55 18.95 -20.73
N ALA A 73 -11.99 18.76 -19.54
CA ALA A 73 -10.62 18.29 -19.36
C ALA A 73 -10.37 16.91 -19.98
N LEU A 74 -11.35 16.00 -19.92
CA LEU A 74 -11.28 14.72 -20.62
C LEU A 74 -11.25 14.89 -22.15
N GLY A 75 -12.04 15.80 -22.69
CA GLY A 75 -12.00 16.15 -24.11
C GLY A 75 -10.62 16.67 -24.52
N GLU A 76 -10.09 17.62 -23.75
CA GLU A 76 -8.74 18.18 -23.92
C GLU A 76 -7.66 17.06 -23.87
N LEU A 77 -7.78 16.11 -22.93
CA LEU A 77 -6.85 14.98 -22.81
C LEU A 77 -6.93 14.01 -24.00
N ILE A 78 -8.13 13.68 -24.47
CA ILE A 78 -8.32 12.82 -25.65
C ILE A 78 -7.74 13.48 -26.90
N GLU A 79 -7.95 14.79 -27.06
CA GLU A 79 -7.41 15.56 -28.18
C GLU A 79 -5.87 15.60 -28.13
N LEU A 80 -5.28 15.80 -26.95
CA LEU A 80 -3.83 15.69 -26.75
C LEU A 80 -3.31 14.30 -27.10
N ALA A 81 -4.04 13.24 -26.72
CA ALA A 81 -3.59 11.86 -26.89
C ALA A 81 -3.73 11.32 -28.33
N THR A 82 -4.50 12.00 -29.19
CA THR A 82 -4.70 11.61 -30.60
C THR A 82 -3.67 12.24 -31.56
N HIS A 83 -2.93 13.27 -31.13
CA HIS A 83 -1.93 13.96 -31.96
C HIS A 83 -0.54 13.30 -31.86
N LYS A 84 -0.11 12.63 -32.94
CA LYS A 84 1.05 11.72 -32.97
C LYS A 84 2.44 12.38 -33.00
N ASP A 85 2.52 13.67 -33.34
CA ASP A 85 3.79 14.34 -33.74
C ASP A 85 4.15 15.58 -32.89
N ARG A 86 3.74 15.64 -31.63
CA ARG A 86 4.07 16.78 -30.75
C ARG A 86 5.00 16.40 -29.61
N GLU A 87 5.81 17.37 -29.20
CA GLU A 87 6.56 17.35 -27.95
C GLU A 87 5.66 16.90 -26.79
N PRO A 88 6.23 16.26 -25.76
CA PRO A 88 5.49 15.86 -24.57
C PRO A 88 4.66 17.03 -24.05
N PRO A 89 3.37 16.84 -23.73
CA PRO A 89 2.56 17.89 -23.14
C PRO A 89 3.23 18.39 -21.85
N ASP A 90 3.18 19.71 -21.61
CA ASP A 90 3.74 20.30 -20.40
C ASP A 90 3.19 19.56 -19.15
N PRO A 91 4.06 19.05 -18.25
CA PRO A 91 3.65 18.38 -17.03
C PRO A 91 2.64 19.18 -16.18
N VAL A 92 2.69 20.52 -16.23
CA VAL A 92 1.75 21.41 -15.55
C VAL A 92 0.34 21.29 -16.15
N ILE A 93 0.24 21.23 -17.48
CA ILE A 93 -1.03 21.04 -18.19
C ILE A 93 -1.61 19.66 -17.84
N LEU A 94 -0.78 18.62 -17.87
CA LEU A 94 -1.22 17.27 -17.49
C LEU A 94 -1.70 17.23 -16.04
N ALA A 95 -1.00 17.89 -15.11
CA ALA A 95 -1.41 17.96 -13.71
C ALA A 95 -2.75 18.69 -13.51
N ASP A 96 -2.99 19.77 -14.25
CA ASP A 96 -4.27 20.50 -14.18
C ASP A 96 -5.43 19.67 -14.75
N LEU A 97 -5.21 19.04 -15.91
CA LEU A 97 -6.20 18.14 -16.52
C LEU A 97 -6.53 16.98 -15.57
N SER A 98 -5.51 16.31 -15.01
CA SER A 98 -5.70 15.24 -14.04
C SER A 98 -6.48 15.70 -12.80
N ARG A 99 -6.22 16.91 -12.30
CA ARG A 99 -6.96 17.46 -11.14
C ARG A 99 -8.43 17.69 -11.49
N ARG A 100 -8.72 18.27 -12.65
CA ARG A 100 -10.11 18.53 -13.11
C ARG A 100 -10.87 17.23 -13.40
N ILE A 101 -10.21 16.25 -14.00
CA ILE A 101 -10.75 14.91 -14.27
C ILE A 101 -11.00 14.15 -12.95
N GLY A 102 -10.08 14.23 -12.00
CA GLY A 102 -10.19 13.58 -10.70
C GLY A 102 -11.35 14.11 -9.83
N ALA A 103 -11.88 15.29 -10.14
CA ALA A 103 -13.04 15.87 -9.46
C ALA A 103 -14.39 15.37 -10.02
N MET A 104 -14.39 14.53 -11.05
CA MET A 104 -15.62 13.97 -11.61
C MET A 104 -16.33 13.05 -10.62
N ASN A 105 -17.66 13.15 -10.60
CA ASN A 105 -18.51 12.23 -9.85
C ASN A 105 -18.72 10.92 -10.61
N ALA A 106 -19.29 9.92 -9.94
CA ALA A 106 -19.48 8.59 -10.51
C ALA A 106 -20.27 8.60 -11.84
N THR A 107 -21.29 9.44 -12.00
CA THR A 107 -22.04 9.56 -13.26
C THR A 107 -21.15 10.06 -14.40
N ALA A 108 -20.36 11.11 -14.18
CA ALA A 108 -19.43 11.61 -15.19
C ALA A 108 -18.31 10.61 -15.50
N THR A 109 -17.85 9.85 -14.50
CA THR A 109 -16.89 8.76 -14.68
C THR A 109 -17.48 7.63 -15.55
N ARG A 110 -18.76 7.25 -15.35
CA ARG A 110 -19.45 6.27 -16.21
C ARG A 110 -19.55 6.74 -17.65
N ASP A 111 -19.93 8.00 -17.85
CA ASP A 111 -20.01 8.61 -19.18
C ASP A 111 -18.64 8.62 -19.87
N ALA A 112 -17.57 8.94 -19.13
CA ALA A 112 -16.19 8.90 -19.61
C ALA A 112 -15.78 7.49 -20.06
N ILE A 113 -16.06 6.48 -19.24
CA ILE A 113 -15.82 5.07 -19.57
C ILE A 113 -16.52 4.69 -20.87
N GLY A 114 -17.82 5.01 -20.99
CA GLY A 114 -18.61 4.71 -22.19
C GLY A 114 -18.04 5.39 -23.44
N ARG A 115 -17.66 6.67 -23.33
CA ARG A 115 -17.02 7.42 -24.43
C ARG A 115 -15.70 6.79 -24.87
N ILE A 116 -14.83 6.41 -23.93
CA ILE A 116 -13.53 5.80 -24.26
C ILE A 116 -13.71 4.44 -24.93
N GLN A 117 -14.70 3.66 -24.51
CA GLN A 117 -14.97 2.36 -25.12
C GLN A 117 -15.40 2.46 -26.58
N SER A 118 -16.22 3.45 -26.92
CA SER A 118 -16.75 3.64 -28.28
C SER A 118 -15.88 4.50 -29.20
N ASP A 119 -14.88 5.21 -28.67
CA ASP A 119 -14.04 6.11 -29.45
C ASP A 119 -12.96 5.35 -30.23
N GLU A 120 -13.27 5.01 -31.48
CA GLU A 120 -12.37 4.30 -32.39
C GLU A 120 -11.12 5.09 -32.80
N SER A 121 -11.12 6.41 -32.60
CA SER A 121 -9.98 7.28 -32.97
C SER A 121 -8.79 7.17 -32.02
N LEU A 122 -9.02 6.66 -30.80
CA LEU A 122 -7.97 6.44 -29.80
C LEU A 122 -7.12 5.23 -30.17
N TYR A 123 -5.79 5.39 -30.14
CA TYR A 123 -4.85 4.27 -30.19
C TYR A 123 -5.11 3.27 -29.06
N SER A 124 -4.93 1.97 -29.34
CA SER A 124 -5.28 0.88 -28.41
C SER A 124 -4.67 1.04 -27.01
N ASP A 125 -3.39 1.39 -26.90
CA ASP A 125 -2.72 1.57 -25.60
C ASP A 125 -3.27 2.77 -24.83
N VAL A 126 -3.48 3.90 -25.51
CA VAL A 126 -4.09 5.11 -24.91
C VAL A 126 -5.51 4.82 -24.42
N ARG A 127 -6.29 4.11 -25.23
CA ARG A 127 -7.65 3.71 -24.87
C ARG A 127 -7.64 2.81 -23.63
N ARG A 128 -6.74 1.83 -23.58
CA ARG A 128 -6.52 0.93 -22.43
C ARG A 128 -6.20 1.71 -21.16
N ASP A 129 -5.27 2.66 -21.23
CA ASP A 129 -4.80 3.40 -20.07
C ASP A 129 -5.88 4.34 -19.52
N LEU A 130 -6.56 5.09 -20.40
CA LEU A 130 -7.67 5.97 -20.01
C LEU A 130 -8.85 5.17 -19.44
N PHE A 131 -9.20 4.05 -20.09
CA PHE A 131 -10.23 3.15 -19.59
C PHE A 131 -9.90 2.64 -18.18
N SER A 132 -8.67 2.15 -18.00
CA SER A 132 -8.21 1.61 -16.72
C SER A 132 -8.25 2.67 -15.63
N TYR A 133 -7.79 3.89 -15.92
CA TYR A 133 -7.85 5.03 -15.00
C TYR A 133 -9.27 5.29 -14.50
N PHE A 134 -10.26 5.40 -15.40
CA PHE A 134 -11.63 5.70 -14.99
C PHE A 134 -12.32 4.52 -14.29
N MET A 135 -12.02 3.28 -14.68
CA MET A 135 -12.48 2.10 -13.95
C MET A 135 -11.95 2.11 -12.51
N LEU A 136 -10.68 2.46 -12.30
CA LEU A 136 -10.10 2.58 -10.96
C LEU A 136 -10.72 3.74 -10.16
N GLN A 137 -10.95 4.90 -10.79
CA GLN A 137 -11.65 6.01 -10.15
C GLN A 137 -13.08 5.62 -9.75
N LEU A 138 -13.80 4.88 -10.61
CA LEU A 138 -15.13 4.36 -10.29
C LEU A 138 -15.07 3.36 -9.12
N ALA A 139 -14.04 2.51 -9.07
CA ALA A 139 -13.86 1.53 -8.01
C ALA A 139 -13.70 2.14 -6.60
N GLU A 140 -13.40 3.44 -6.48
CA GLU A 140 -13.33 4.14 -5.18
C GLU A 140 -14.68 4.26 -4.50
N SER A 141 -15.76 4.32 -5.28
CA SER A 141 -17.11 4.55 -4.78
C SER A 141 -18.08 3.45 -5.17
N HIS A 142 -17.79 2.72 -6.26
CA HIS A 142 -18.66 1.69 -6.82
C HIS A 142 -17.84 0.45 -7.26
N PRO A 143 -17.05 -0.18 -6.38
CA PRO A 143 -16.19 -1.31 -6.75
C PRO A 143 -16.97 -2.52 -7.28
N GLY A 144 -18.17 -2.80 -6.74
CA GLY A 144 -19.04 -3.87 -7.23
C GLY A 144 -19.51 -3.64 -8.68
N GLU A 145 -19.68 -2.39 -9.10
CA GLU A 145 -20.02 -2.06 -10.49
C GLU A 145 -18.85 -2.36 -11.44
N VAL A 146 -17.62 -2.03 -11.01
CA VAL A 146 -16.40 -2.33 -11.76
C VAL A 146 -16.23 -3.82 -11.95
N ILE A 147 -16.38 -4.62 -10.91
CA ILE A 147 -16.28 -6.09 -10.96
C ILE A 147 -17.31 -6.69 -11.93
N ARG A 148 -18.56 -6.21 -11.87
CA ARG A 148 -19.62 -6.63 -12.80
C ARG A 148 -19.21 -6.31 -14.24
N LYS A 149 -18.76 -5.07 -14.48
CA LYS A 149 -18.39 -4.59 -15.81
C LYS A 149 -17.16 -5.32 -16.37
N THR A 150 -16.14 -5.63 -15.55
CA THR A 150 -15.01 -6.45 -15.99
C THR A 150 -15.45 -7.87 -16.36
N GLY A 151 -16.43 -8.43 -15.64
CA GLY A 151 -17.01 -9.73 -15.98
C GLY A 151 -17.79 -9.73 -17.30
N GLU A 152 -18.57 -8.67 -17.56
CA GLU A 152 -19.30 -8.47 -18.82
C GLU A 152 -18.35 -8.25 -20.02
N MET A 153 -17.13 -7.79 -19.75
CA MET A 153 -16.13 -7.49 -20.77
C MET A 153 -15.13 -8.64 -21.01
N LYS A 154 -15.36 -9.84 -20.45
CA LYS A 154 -14.41 -10.97 -20.57
C LYS A 154 -14.08 -11.30 -22.03
N GLU A 155 -15.05 -11.20 -22.95
CA GLU A 155 -14.83 -11.42 -24.39
C GLU A 155 -13.96 -10.33 -25.05
N GLN A 156 -13.95 -9.11 -24.50
CA GLN A 156 -13.13 -8.01 -25.00
C GLN A 156 -11.67 -8.09 -24.52
N SER A 157 -11.32 -9.07 -23.67
CA SER A 157 -9.95 -9.34 -23.22
C SER A 157 -8.97 -9.59 -24.39
N HIS A 158 -9.46 -10.09 -25.53
CA HIS A 158 -8.66 -10.35 -26.73
C HIS A 158 -8.51 -9.12 -27.66
N THR A 159 -8.96 -7.94 -27.23
CA THR A 159 -8.93 -6.70 -28.03
C THR A 159 -7.87 -5.71 -27.51
N TRP A 160 -8.14 -4.40 -27.59
CA TRP A 160 -7.27 -3.33 -27.10
C TRP A 160 -7.07 -3.35 -25.58
N LEU A 161 -7.97 -3.98 -24.83
CA LEU A 161 -7.89 -4.10 -23.37
C LEU A 161 -6.77 -5.04 -22.93
N GLY A 162 -6.54 -6.12 -23.67
CA GLY A 162 -5.65 -7.20 -23.26
C GLY A 162 -6.19 -8.03 -22.08
N PRO A 163 -5.68 -9.27 -21.91
CA PRO A 163 -6.20 -10.20 -20.91
C PRO A 163 -5.88 -9.80 -19.47
N HIS A 164 -4.70 -9.21 -19.23
CA HIS A 164 -4.27 -8.85 -17.87
C HIS A 164 -4.98 -7.63 -17.31
N THR A 165 -5.38 -6.66 -18.15
CA THR A 165 -5.96 -5.41 -17.66
C THR A 165 -7.31 -5.61 -16.99
N LEU A 166 -8.20 -6.44 -17.55
CA LEU A 166 -9.50 -6.71 -16.92
C LEU A 166 -9.32 -7.43 -15.58
N TYR A 167 -8.37 -8.36 -15.52
CA TYR A 167 -8.01 -9.05 -14.30
C TYR A 167 -7.48 -8.09 -13.23
N ASP A 168 -6.52 -7.23 -13.57
CA ASP A 168 -5.94 -6.25 -12.64
C ASP A 168 -6.98 -5.25 -12.12
N LEU A 169 -7.88 -4.80 -12.99
CA LEU A 169 -8.99 -3.92 -12.60
C LEU A 169 -9.96 -4.60 -11.63
N LYS A 170 -10.31 -5.86 -11.90
CA LYS A 170 -11.18 -6.65 -11.03
C LYS A 170 -10.52 -6.88 -9.68
N ARG A 171 -9.23 -7.22 -9.68
CA ARG A 171 -8.39 -7.43 -8.51
C ARG A 171 -8.33 -6.19 -7.61
N GLU A 172 -8.04 -5.03 -8.20
CA GLU A 172 -7.98 -3.76 -7.46
C GLU A 172 -9.36 -3.31 -6.98
N ALA A 173 -10.43 -3.53 -7.75
CA ALA A 173 -11.78 -3.25 -7.31
C ALA A 173 -12.22 -4.14 -6.14
N ALA A 174 -11.89 -5.44 -6.18
CA ALA A 174 -12.14 -6.37 -5.08
C ALA A 174 -11.42 -5.91 -3.80
N ARG A 175 -10.15 -5.52 -3.92
CA ARG A 175 -9.36 -4.96 -2.82
C ARG A 175 -10.03 -3.71 -2.22
N ARG A 176 -10.44 -2.75 -3.05
CA ARG A 176 -11.12 -1.52 -2.59
C ARG A 176 -12.48 -1.79 -1.96
N TRP A 177 -13.22 -2.76 -2.50
CA TRP A 177 -14.49 -3.17 -1.89
C TRP A 177 -14.26 -3.73 -0.50
N ALA A 178 -13.29 -4.64 -0.36
CA ALA A 178 -12.98 -5.30 0.89
C ALA A 178 -12.50 -4.34 1.99
N GLU A 179 -11.87 -3.22 1.61
CA GLU A 179 -11.49 -2.16 2.56
C GLU A 179 -12.70 -1.44 3.20
N VAL A 180 -13.86 -1.45 2.53
CA VAL A 180 -15.08 -0.74 2.97
C VAL A 180 -16.16 -1.70 3.48
N ASP A 181 -16.45 -2.76 2.74
CA ASP A 181 -17.48 -3.75 3.03
C ASP A 181 -16.97 -5.17 2.67
N PRO A 182 -16.16 -5.78 3.56
CA PRO A 182 -15.53 -7.07 3.31
C PRO A 182 -16.51 -8.22 3.13
N ASN A 183 -17.66 -8.20 3.81
CA ASN A 183 -18.66 -9.27 3.71
C ASN A 183 -19.35 -9.24 2.35
N SER A 184 -19.81 -8.07 1.91
CA SER A 184 -20.42 -7.96 0.58
C SER A 184 -19.43 -8.30 -0.53
N ALA A 185 -18.16 -7.89 -0.40
CA ALA A 185 -17.11 -8.25 -1.35
C ALA A 185 -16.92 -9.77 -1.41
N TRP A 186 -16.83 -10.42 -0.25
CA TRP A 186 -16.69 -11.86 -0.10
C TRP A 186 -17.85 -12.62 -0.74
N ASP A 187 -19.09 -12.33 -0.32
CA ASP A 187 -20.29 -13.04 -0.80
C ASP A 187 -20.47 -12.90 -2.31
N ARG A 188 -20.26 -11.70 -2.85
CA ARG A 188 -20.46 -11.41 -4.28
C ARG A 188 -19.40 -12.01 -5.18
N LEU A 189 -18.16 -12.10 -4.71
CA LEU A 189 -17.04 -12.61 -5.52
C LEU A 189 -16.89 -14.12 -5.40
N LEU A 190 -17.32 -14.71 -4.29
CA LEU A 190 -17.15 -16.15 -4.03
C LEU A 190 -18.43 -16.96 -4.16
N GLY A 191 -19.59 -16.31 -4.30
CA GLY A 191 -20.86 -16.96 -4.60
C GLY A 191 -21.00 -17.46 -6.04
N ARG A 192 -19.91 -17.53 -6.81
CA ARG A 192 -19.88 -18.12 -8.16
C ARG A 192 -19.04 -19.38 -8.11
N ASP A 193 -19.64 -20.52 -8.44
CA ASP A 193 -18.89 -21.75 -8.67
C ASP A 193 -18.04 -21.59 -9.93
N PRO A 194 -16.70 -21.68 -9.83
CA PRO A 194 -15.83 -21.55 -10.98
C PRO A 194 -16.06 -22.72 -11.95
N SER A 195 -16.35 -22.39 -13.21
CA SER A 195 -16.61 -23.37 -14.26
C SER A 195 -15.34 -23.95 -14.89
N THR A 196 -14.19 -23.31 -14.70
CA THR A 196 -12.90 -23.70 -15.28
C THR A 196 -11.78 -23.61 -14.26
N ALA A 197 -10.66 -24.28 -14.51
CA ALA A 197 -9.47 -24.18 -13.67
C ALA A 197 -8.85 -22.77 -13.67
N GLU A 198 -9.03 -22.00 -14.74
CA GLU A 198 -8.62 -20.60 -14.82
C GLU A 198 -9.50 -19.72 -13.92
N ASP A 199 -10.83 -19.92 -13.98
CA ASP A 199 -11.78 -19.22 -13.11
C ASP A 199 -11.53 -19.56 -11.63
N GLN A 200 -11.13 -20.80 -11.32
CA GLN A 200 -10.75 -21.21 -9.97
C GLN A 200 -9.54 -20.42 -9.46
N ARG A 201 -8.46 -20.34 -10.25
CA ARG A 201 -7.25 -19.58 -9.87
C ARG A 201 -7.52 -18.09 -9.70
N GLU A 202 -8.31 -17.51 -10.60
CA GLU A 202 -8.75 -16.12 -10.48
C GLU A 202 -9.57 -15.92 -9.21
N THR A 203 -10.47 -16.86 -8.88
CA THR A 203 -11.27 -16.79 -7.65
C THR A 203 -10.39 -16.87 -6.42
N GLU A 204 -9.37 -17.74 -6.40
CA GLU A 204 -8.39 -17.84 -5.31
C GLU A 204 -7.59 -16.55 -5.12
N ASP A 205 -7.04 -15.94 -6.17
CA ASP A 205 -6.32 -14.67 -6.02
C ASP A 205 -7.25 -13.54 -5.55
N LEU A 206 -8.50 -13.51 -6.01
CA LEU A 206 -9.48 -12.54 -5.52
C LEU A 206 -9.79 -12.76 -4.03
N ARG A 207 -9.88 -14.01 -3.55
CA ARG A 207 -9.98 -14.33 -2.11
C ARG A 207 -8.81 -13.74 -1.36
N ASP A 208 -7.59 -14.01 -1.82
CA ASP A 208 -6.37 -13.52 -1.19
C ASP A 208 -6.35 -11.99 -1.12
N GLN A 209 -6.77 -11.30 -2.20
CA GLN A 209 -6.86 -9.85 -2.18
C GLN A 209 -7.88 -9.32 -1.19
N ILE A 210 -9.06 -9.96 -1.09
CA ILE A 210 -10.10 -9.56 -0.12
C ILE A 210 -9.57 -9.75 1.30
N LEU A 211 -8.96 -10.89 1.60
CA LEU A 211 -8.40 -11.18 2.93
C LEU A 211 -7.29 -10.18 3.27
N LEU A 212 -6.35 -9.94 2.36
CA LEU A 212 -5.27 -8.95 2.57
C LEU A 212 -5.81 -7.53 2.80
N ALA A 213 -6.79 -7.08 2.01
CA ALA A 213 -7.36 -5.74 2.18
C ALA A 213 -8.16 -5.63 3.48
N THR A 214 -8.96 -6.65 3.79
CA THR A 214 -9.75 -6.72 5.02
C THR A 214 -8.84 -6.70 6.24
N ALA A 215 -7.75 -7.46 6.22
CA ALA A 215 -6.81 -7.56 7.34
C ALA A 215 -6.20 -6.22 7.75
N ARG A 216 -6.03 -5.27 6.82
CA ARG A 216 -5.48 -3.93 7.13
C ARG A 216 -6.35 -3.13 8.09
N ASN A 217 -7.68 -3.20 7.90
CA ASN A 217 -8.63 -2.34 8.59
C ASN A 217 -9.44 -3.11 9.64
N ASN A 218 -9.76 -4.38 9.35
CA ASN A 218 -10.61 -5.26 10.15
C ASN A 218 -9.97 -6.67 10.31
N PRO A 219 -8.89 -6.81 11.10
CA PRO A 219 -8.19 -8.09 11.30
C PRO A 219 -9.11 -9.25 11.75
N GLU A 220 -10.05 -8.99 12.67
CA GLU A 220 -10.98 -10.02 13.14
C GLU A 220 -11.90 -10.54 12.02
N THR A 221 -12.38 -9.63 11.16
CA THR A 221 -13.19 -10.01 10.01
C THR A 221 -12.39 -10.82 9.00
N SER A 222 -11.15 -10.42 8.71
CA SER A 222 -10.28 -11.18 7.82
C SER A 222 -9.99 -12.58 8.37
N MET A 223 -9.75 -12.70 9.67
CA MET A 223 -9.52 -14.00 10.31
C MET A 223 -10.74 -14.91 10.14
N ARG A 224 -11.94 -14.40 10.43
CA ARG A 224 -13.19 -15.15 10.24
C ARG A 224 -13.37 -15.61 8.78
N LEU A 225 -13.23 -14.70 7.82
CA LEU A 225 -13.38 -15.02 6.39
C LEU A 225 -12.33 -16.05 5.93
N ALA A 226 -11.09 -15.96 6.41
CA ALA A 226 -10.06 -16.95 6.12
C ALA A 226 -10.42 -18.33 6.69
N THR A 227 -10.90 -18.39 7.94
CA THR A 227 -11.38 -19.65 8.55
C THR A 227 -12.55 -20.25 7.76
N GLU A 228 -13.51 -19.44 7.31
CA GLU A 228 -14.63 -19.88 6.47
C GLU A 228 -14.17 -20.46 5.13
N ALA A 229 -13.05 -19.97 4.58
CA ALA A 229 -12.42 -20.51 3.39
C ALA A 229 -11.50 -21.72 3.62
N GLY A 230 -11.28 -22.13 4.89
CA GLY A 230 -10.27 -23.13 5.23
C GLY A 230 -8.83 -22.66 5.01
N ALA A 231 -8.60 -21.34 5.00
CA ALA A 231 -7.28 -20.72 4.83
C ALA A 231 -6.67 -20.32 6.18
N ASP A 232 -5.34 -20.24 6.23
CA ASP A 232 -4.63 -19.70 7.39
C ASP A 232 -4.80 -18.17 7.48
N GLY A 233 -5.66 -17.72 8.39
CA GLY A 233 -5.91 -16.30 8.61
C GLY A 233 -4.70 -15.53 9.15
N SER A 234 -3.76 -16.20 9.83
CA SER A 234 -2.60 -15.54 10.43
C SER A 234 -1.67 -14.94 9.38
N TYR A 235 -1.51 -15.64 8.26
CA TYR A 235 -0.76 -15.21 7.09
C TYR A 235 -1.20 -13.83 6.60
N TYR A 236 -2.51 -13.61 6.46
CA TYR A 236 -3.05 -12.36 5.92
C TYR A 236 -2.86 -11.19 6.88
N LEU A 237 -3.07 -11.41 8.18
CA LEU A 237 -2.89 -10.39 9.21
C LEU A 237 -1.43 -9.94 9.29
N VAL A 238 -0.50 -10.88 9.30
CA VAL A 238 0.94 -10.58 9.28
C VAL A 238 1.30 -9.77 8.03
N ARG A 239 0.92 -10.26 6.84
CA ARG A 239 1.32 -9.66 5.55
C ARG A 239 0.67 -8.29 5.29
N ALA A 240 -0.51 -8.05 5.82
CA ALA A 240 -1.23 -6.80 5.66
C ALA A 240 -0.74 -5.68 6.60
N SER A 241 -0.04 -6.03 7.70
CA SER A 241 0.34 -5.09 8.75
C SER A 241 1.62 -4.34 8.41
N GLN A 242 1.50 -3.07 8.00
CA GLN A 242 2.63 -2.23 7.56
C GLN A 242 3.00 -1.13 8.56
N THR A 243 2.19 -0.91 9.58
CA THR A 243 2.39 0.15 10.58
C THR A 243 2.31 -0.44 11.98
N SER A 244 2.88 0.25 12.98
CA SER A 244 2.79 -0.17 14.38
C SER A 244 1.34 -0.33 14.84
N GLU A 245 0.44 0.57 14.42
CA GLU A 245 -0.98 0.48 14.73
C GLU A 245 -1.64 -0.77 14.12
N GLN A 246 -1.36 -1.07 12.85
CA GLN A 246 -1.88 -2.26 12.19
C GLN A 246 -1.32 -3.54 12.82
N LYS A 247 -0.02 -3.57 13.16
CA LYS A 247 0.61 -4.71 13.85
C LYS A 247 -0.05 -4.97 15.20
N LEU A 248 -0.32 -3.92 15.98
CA LEU A 248 -1.03 -4.05 17.26
C LEU A 248 -2.45 -4.60 17.09
N ARG A 249 -3.22 -4.08 16.13
CA ARG A 249 -4.57 -4.57 15.85
C ARG A 249 -4.56 -6.04 15.40
N SER A 250 -3.63 -6.41 14.53
CA SER A 250 -3.43 -7.79 14.07
C SER A 250 -3.03 -8.72 15.22
N TYR A 251 -2.08 -8.30 16.07
CA TYR A 251 -1.69 -9.04 17.27
C TYR A 251 -2.88 -9.30 18.19
N ASN A 252 -3.72 -8.29 18.45
CA ASN A 252 -4.89 -8.45 19.31
C ASN A 252 -5.90 -9.45 18.72
N ALA A 253 -6.14 -9.41 17.41
CA ALA A 253 -7.01 -10.37 16.73
C ALA A 253 -6.42 -11.80 16.77
N LEU A 254 -5.12 -11.96 16.54
CA LEU A 254 -4.43 -13.25 16.64
C LEU A 254 -4.48 -13.81 18.07
N ARG A 255 -4.22 -12.96 19.07
CA ARG A 255 -4.28 -13.34 20.48
C ARG A 255 -5.68 -13.77 20.91
N LYS A 256 -6.72 -13.11 20.40
CA LYS A 256 -8.12 -13.50 20.62
C LYS A 256 -8.45 -14.84 19.97
N HIS A 257 -7.88 -15.11 18.80
CA HIS A 257 -8.17 -16.32 18.03
C HIS A 257 -7.42 -17.56 18.57
N PHE A 258 -6.10 -17.45 18.79
CA PHE A 258 -5.27 -18.59 19.20
C PHE A 258 -5.08 -18.70 20.72
N GLY A 259 -5.38 -17.66 21.49
CA GLY A 259 -5.04 -17.56 22.90
C GLY A 259 -3.61 -17.04 23.14
N LYS A 260 -3.32 -16.62 24.38
CA LYS A 260 -2.06 -15.93 24.74
C LYS A 260 -0.83 -16.85 24.64
N ASP A 261 -0.97 -18.12 24.98
CA ASP A 261 0.17 -19.03 25.17
C ASP A 261 0.38 -19.99 24.00
N SER A 262 -0.28 -19.76 22.85
CA SER A 262 -0.19 -20.63 21.68
C SER A 262 1.13 -20.46 20.93
N GLU A 263 1.55 -21.52 20.23
CA GLU A 263 2.74 -21.48 19.38
C GLU A 263 2.52 -20.62 18.14
N GLU A 264 1.30 -20.65 17.60
CA GLU A 264 0.86 -19.85 16.47
C GLU A 264 0.96 -18.35 16.77
N LEU A 265 0.57 -17.91 17.98
CA LEU A 265 0.71 -16.51 18.36
C LEU A 265 2.19 -16.13 18.49
N ARG A 266 3.03 -16.98 19.09
CA ARG A 266 4.49 -16.73 19.19
C ARG A 266 5.12 -16.59 17.81
N ASN A 267 4.78 -17.47 16.87
CA ASN A 267 5.25 -17.37 15.49
C ASN A 267 4.75 -16.09 14.81
N ALA A 268 3.49 -15.71 15.02
CA ALA A 268 2.94 -14.48 14.45
C ALA A 268 3.57 -13.21 15.05
N ILE A 269 3.94 -13.18 16.34
CA ILE A 269 4.67 -12.06 16.97
C ILE A 269 6.01 -11.86 16.25
N LYS A 270 6.76 -12.95 16.02
CA LYS A 270 8.03 -12.90 15.29
C LYS A 270 7.84 -12.30 13.89
N GLU A 271 6.87 -12.81 13.15
CA GLU A 271 6.60 -12.34 11.79
C GLU A 271 6.10 -10.88 11.78
N LEU A 272 5.18 -10.48 12.66
CA LEU A 272 4.72 -9.08 12.76
C LEU A 272 5.86 -8.10 13.07
N THR A 273 6.82 -8.51 13.90
CA THR A 273 7.92 -7.64 14.30
C THR A 273 8.87 -7.37 13.14
N LEU A 274 9.22 -8.40 12.35
CA LEU A 274 10.31 -8.34 11.36
C LEU A 274 9.97 -9.00 10.01
N PHE A 275 8.73 -8.81 9.56
CA PHE A 275 8.22 -9.34 8.28
C PHE A 275 9.07 -8.90 7.09
N ARG A 276 9.49 -9.85 6.25
CA ARG A 276 10.13 -9.59 4.95
C ARG A 276 9.09 -9.35 3.86
N GLY A 277 8.66 -8.11 3.70
CA GLY A 277 8.21 -7.63 2.40
C GLY A 277 9.43 -7.41 1.50
N HIS A 278 9.44 -8.02 0.31
CA HIS A 278 10.54 -8.00 -0.69
C HIS A 278 11.53 -6.82 -0.58
N ASP A 279 12.78 -7.17 -0.24
CA ASP A 279 14.01 -6.38 -0.41
C ASP A 279 14.24 -5.15 0.48
N ARG A 280 13.41 -4.89 1.51
CA ARG A 280 13.67 -3.79 2.47
C ARG A 280 13.73 -4.27 3.91
N ALA A 281 14.71 -3.76 4.65
CA ALA A 281 14.77 -3.90 6.10
C ALA A 281 13.60 -3.14 6.74
N THR A 282 12.97 -3.72 7.76
CA THR A 282 11.91 -3.06 8.52
C THR A 282 12.52 -1.94 9.37
N PRO A 283 12.03 -0.69 9.27
CA PRO A 283 12.51 0.41 10.12
C PRO A 283 12.33 0.09 11.60
N PHE A 284 13.28 0.50 12.44
CA PHE A 284 13.29 0.25 13.89
C PHE A 284 11.97 0.65 14.55
N ALA A 285 11.49 1.88 14.28
CA ALA A 285 10.26 2.38 14.88
C ALA A 285 9.02 1.55 14.50
N GLU A 286 8.96 1.08 13.26
CA GLU A 286 7.85 0.24 12.79
C GLU A 286 7.90 -1.16 13.40
N ALA A 287 9.11 -1.70 13.61
CA ALA A 287 9.34 -3.01 14.19
C ALA A 287 9.06 -3.03 15.71
N THR A 288 9.52 -2.02 16.45
CA THR A 288 9.46 -2.01 17.92
C THR A 288 8.33 -1.17 18.51
N GLY A 289 7.78 -0.20 17.77
CA GLY A 289 6.85 0.80 18.29
C GLY A 289 5.55 0.24 18.86
N TRP A 290 5.12 -0.94 18.40
CA TRP A 290 3.88 -1.58 18.83
C TRP A 290 4.06 -2.56 20.01
N LEU A 291 5.30 -3.00 20.28
CA LEU A 291 5.57 -4.09 21.24
C LEU A 291 5.19 -3.71 22.67
N ALA A 292 5.44 -2.46 23.07
CA ALA A 292 5.10 -1.96 24.39
C ALA A 292 3.58 -1.86 24.59
N GLU A 293 2.85 -1.37 23.58
CA GLU A 293 1.38 -1.29 23.61
C GLU A 293 0.72 -2.67 23.58
N ALA A 294 1.36 -3.65 22.93
CA ALA A 294 0.93 -5.05 22.96
C ALA A 294 1.13 -5.71 24.33
N GLY A 295 1.87 -5.07 25.25
CA GLY A 295 2.18 -5.61 26.57
C GLY A 295 3.06 -6.86 26.53
N LEU A 296 3.91 -6.97 25.50
CA LEU A 296 4.82 -8.10 25.34
C LEU A 296 5.97 -8.01 26.35
N THR A 297 6.26 -9.14 26.97
CA THR A 297 7.37 -9.30 27.92
C THR A 297 8.65 -9.73 27.21
N ALA A 298 9.78 -9.72 27.93
CA ALA A 298 11.03 -10.27 27.40
C ALA A 298 10.90 -11.76 27.01
N ASP A 299 10.05 -12.52 27.70
CA ASP A 299 9.83 -13.94 27.39
C ASP A 299 9.04 -14.12 26.09
N ASP A 300 8.10 -13.22 25.77
CA ASP A 300 7.38 -13.22 24.50
C ASP A 300 8.28 -12.85 23.30
N LEU A 301 9.46 -12.27 23.57
CA LEU A 301 10.44 -11.82 22.59
C LEU A 301 11.69 -12.71 22.56
N ASP A 302 11.59 -13.95 23.04
CA ASP A 302 12.70 -14.90 23.11
C ASP A 302 13.36 -15.17 21.75
N PHE A 303 12.59 -15.09 20.65
CA PHE A 303 13.08 -15.27 19.28
C PHE A 303 14.21 -14.30 18.93
N VAL A 304 14.24 -13.12 19.54
CA VAL A 304 15.32 -12.12 19.31
C VAL A 304 16.62 -12.52 20.04
N ARG A 305 16.53 -13.36 21.07
CA ARG A 305 17.68 -13.78 21.89
C ARG A 305 18.51 -14.83 21.16
N ASP A 306 17.88 -15.76 20.44
CA ASP A 306 18.56 -16.92 19.84
C ASP A 306 18.82 -16.73 18.33
N PRO A 307 20.06 -16.40 17.91
CA PRO A 307 20.39 -16.24 16.49
C PRO A 307 20.33 -17.53 15.68
N SER A 308 20.27 -18.71 16.31
CA SER A 308 20.00 -19.95 15.59
C SER A 308 18.55 -20.06 15.12
N ARG A 309 17.63 -19.36 15.81
CA ARG A 309 16.22 -19.25 15.45
C ARG A 309 15.94 -18.00 14.61
N PHE A 310 16.72 -16.95 14.82
CA PHE A 310 16.51 -15.67 14.16
C PHE A 310 17.73 -14.71 14.24
N ASP A 311 18.40 -14.45 13.12
CA ASP A 311 19.52 -13.50 13.07
C ASP A 311 19.05 -12.06 12.77
N LEU A 312 18.85 -11.27 13.82
CA LEU A 312 18.39 -9.88 13.73
C LEU A 312 19.26 -9.02 12.79
N CYS A 313 20.57 -9.26 12.68
CA CYS A 313 21.47 -8.47 11.83
C CYS A 313 21.08 -8.53 10.35
N TYR A 314 20.41 -9.61 9.94
CA TYR A 314 19.97 -9.80 8.55
C TYR A 314 18.73 -8.97 8.19
N TYR A 315 17.92 -8.59 9.19
CA TYR A 315 16.60 -7.96 9.01
C TYR A 315 16.58 -6.46 9.27
N VAL A 316 17.61 -5.93 9.92
CA VAL A 316 17.68 -4.50 10.27
C VAL A 316 18.42 -3.67 9.22
N ASP A 317 18.08 -2.38 9.18
CA ASP A 317 18.86 -1.38 8.48
C ASP A 317 20.18 -1.14 9.24
N PRO A 318 21.35 -1.30 8.60
CA PRO A 318 22.64 -1.00 9.20
C PRO A 318 22.74 0.38 9.86
N VAL A 319 22.09 1.40 9.30
CA VAL A 319 22.11 2.77 9.83
C VAL A 319 21.40 2.85 11.19
N GLU A 320 20.47 1.94 11.48
CA GLU A 320 19.71 1.89 12.72
C GLU A 320 20.31 0.92 13.76
N THR A 321 21.47 0.33 13.48
CA THR A 321 22.13 -0.67 14.36
C THR A 321 22.22 -0.20 15.82
N GLY A 322 22.60 1.05 16.06
CA GLY A 322 22.70 1.59 17.42
C GLY A 322 21.37 1.57 18.18
N LYS A 323 20.26 1.90 17.50
CA LYS A 323 18.92 1.87 18.11
C LYS A 323 18.53 0.45 18.51
N TRP A 324 18.86 -0.53 17.67
CA TRP A 324 18.64 -1.94 17.96
C TRP A 324 19.45 -2.43 19.17
N ILE A 325 20.73 -2.05 19.27
CA ILE A 325 21.57 -2.39 20.42
C ILE A 325 21.01 -1.77 21.71
N ASP A 326 20.66 -0.48 21.67
CA ASP A 326 20.05 0.22 22.81
C ASP A 326 18.74 -0.42 23.26
N TRP A 327 17.89 -0.81 22.32
CA TRP A 327 16.64 -1.50 22.61
C TRP A 327 16.88 -2.86 23.25
N LEU A 328 17.81 -3.67 22.73
CA LEU A 328 18.15 -4.97 23.32
C LEU A 328 18.66 -4.83 24.76
N LEU A 329 19.54 -3.87 25.03
CA LEU A 329 20.09 -3.61 26.36
C LEU A 329 19.04 -3.14 27.39
N ARG A 330 17.96 -2.53 26.91
CA ARG A 330 16.83 -2.06 27.75
C ARG A 330 15.81 -3.17 27.97
N THR A 331 15.42 -3.85 26.91
CA THR A 331 14.42 -4.94 26.93
C THR A 331 14.94 -6.14 27.70
N PHE A 332 16.25 -6.37 27.68
CA PHE A 332 16.87 -7.51 28.31
C PHE A 332 18.12 -7.12 29.12
N PRO A 333 17.96 -6.87 30.42
CA PRO A 333 19.08 -6.54 31.30
C PRO A 333 20.10 -7.69 31.40
N GLY A 334 21.35 -7.33 31.72
CA GLY A 334 22.59 -8.09 31.49
C GLY A 334 22.74 -9.48 32.11
N ASP A 335 21.77 -9.95 32.89
CA ASP A 335 21.73 -11.32 33.42
C ASP A 335 20.86 -12.26 32.55
N SER A 336 20.33 -11.77 31.43
CA SER A 336 19.47 -12.54 30.53
C SER A 336 20.32 -13.47 29.64
N PRO A 337 20.32 -14.79 29.85
CA PRO A 337 21.12 -15.70 29.02
C PRO A 337 20.70 -15.63 27.54
N GLY A 338 21.67 -15.65 26.63
CA GLY A 338 21.43 -15.87 25.19
C GLY A 338 21.56 -14.66 24.27
N ILE A 339 21.56 -13.42 24.76
CA ILE A 339 21.47 -12.24 23.86
C ILE A 339 22.79 -11.98 23.17
N ARG A 340 22.78 -12.15 21.85
CA ARG A 340 23.97 -12.06 21.01
C ARG A 340 24.13 -10.67 20.39
N ILE A 341 24.25 -9.64 21.24
CA ILE A 341 24.59 -8.27 20.79
C ILE A 341 25.89 -8.28 19.99
N ASN A 342 26.81 -9.20 20.31
CA ASN A 342 28.06 -9.43 19.59
C ASN A 342 27.87 -9.64 18.09
N ARG A 343 26.72 -10.18 17.64
CA ARG A 343 26.48 -10.36 16.20
C ARG A 343 26.49 -9.04 15.42
N PHE A 344 26.03 -7.95 16.02
CA PHE A 344 26.14 -6.61 15.41
C PHE A 344 27.58 -6.14 15.23
N PHE A 345 28.52 -6.66 16.04
CA PHE A 345 29.95 -6.33 15.95
C PHE A 345 30.73 -7.30 15.06
N GLU A 346 30.13 -8.44 14.69
CA GLU A 346 30.71 -9.46 13.83
C GLU A 346 30.26 -9.34 12.36
N ASP A 347 28.99 -9.02 12.13
CA ASP A 347 28.40 -8.98 10.79
C ASP A 347 28.90 -7.79 9.96
N ASN A 348 29.32 -8.05 8.72
CA ASN A 348 29.92 -7.03 7.85
C ASN A 348 28.98 -5.86 7.54
N ARG A 349 27.66 -6.06 7.58
CA ARG A 349 26.68 -5.00 7.32
C ARG A 349 26.57 -4.03 8.48
N THR A 350 26.56 -4.53 9.72
CA THR A 350 26.23 -3.74 10.92
C THR A 350 27.46 -3.33 11.73
N LYS A 351 28.60 -4.02 11.56
CA LYS A 351 29.83 -3.82 12.35
C LYS A 351 30.37 -2.39 12.37
N ALA A 352 30.32 -1.68 11.24
CA ALA A 352 30.79 -0.29 11.20
C ALA A 352 29.91 0.61 12.08
N ALA A 353 28.58 0.54 11.89
CA ALA A 353 27.62 1.30 12.68
C ALA A 353 27.61 0.90 14.16
N ALA A 354 27.79 -0.39 14.49
CA ALA A 354 27.91 -0.86 15.86
C ALA A 354 29.14 -0.29 16.58
N ARG A 355 30.29 -0.22 15.89
CA ARG A 355 31.53 0.38 16.43
C ARG A 355 31.42 1.89 16.58
N GLU A 356 30.81 2.57 15.62
CA GLU A 356 30.53 4.00 15.71
C GLU A 356 29.60 4.31 16.89
N TRP A 357 28.52 3.54 17.03
CA TRP A 357 27.62 3.65 18.18
C TRP A 357 28.38 3.45 19.49
N LEU A 358 29.21 2.39 19.60
CA LEU A 358 29.96 2.08 20.83
C LEU A 358 30.93 3.21 21.21
N ALA A 359 31.61 3.82 20.23
CA ALA A 359 32.53 4.93 20.47
C ALA A 359 31.83 6.21 20.97
N ALA A 360 30.54 6.36 20.67
CA ALA A 360 29.73 7.49 21.12
C ALA A 360 29.06 7.27 22.49
N GLN A 361 29.19 6.07 23.09
CA GLN A 361 28.53 5.75 24.36
C GLN A 361 29.32 6.19 25.60
N PRO A 362 28.64 6.50 26.72
CA PRO A 362 29.28 6.67 28.02
C PRO A 362 30.04 5.41 28.48
N GLU A 363 31.09 5.58 29.27
CA GLU A 363 31.95 4.49 29.78
C GLU A 363 31.17 3.40 30.54
N GLU A 364 30.06 3.78 31.19
CA GLU A 364 29.16 2.81 31.85
C GLU A 364 28.49 1.87 30.84
N THR A 365 27.93 2.40 29.76
CA THR A 365 27.33 1.60 28.69
C THR A 365 28.38 0.73 28.00
N VAL A 366 29.58 1.27 27.75
CA VAL A 366 30.70 0.50 27.20
C VAL A 366 31.04 -0.70 28.08
N ARG A 367 31.14 -0.49 29.41
CA ARG A 367 31.38 -1.58 30.38
C ARG A 367 30.27 -2.63 30.37
N ARG A 368 29.01 -2.24 30.19
CA ARG A 368 27.87 -3.18 30.09
C ARG A 368 27.94 -4.03 28.81
N VAL A 369 28.39 -3.46 27.69
CA VAL A 369 28.42 -4.16 26.40
C VAL A 369 29.69 -4.99 26.20
N ARG A 370 30.81 -4.56 26.80
CA ARG A 370 32.13 -5.19 26.62
C ARG A 370 32.14 -6.71 26.87
N PRO A 371 31.48 -7.26 27.91
CA PRO A 371 31.40 -8.71 28.10
C PRO A 371 30.79 -9.48 26.92
N PHE A 372 29.82 -8.88 26.21
CA PHE A 372 29.20 -9.52 25.04
C PHE A 372 30.15 -9.52 23.84
N ILE A 373 30.98 -8.48 23.68
CA ILE A 373 31.96 -8.38 22.59
C ILE A 373 33.12 -9.35 22.82
N ASP A 374 33.56 -9.49 24.08
CA ASP A 374 34.78 -10.20 24.45
C ASP A 374 34.57 -11.70 24.76
N SER A 375 33.32 -12.20 24.83
CA SER A 375 32.98 -13.59 25.19
C SER A 375 33.39 -14.67 24.16
N ARG A 376 34.39 -14.39 23.32
CA ARG A 376 34.99 -15.29 22.34
C ARG A 376 36.53 -15.30 22.38
N ARG A 377 37.16 -14.88 23.48
CA ARG A 377 38.53 -15.33 23.77
C ARG A 377 38.53 -16.66 24.48
#